data_AF-A0AAD5RB57-F1
#
_entry.id   AF-A0AAD5RB57-F1
#
_cell.length_a   1.000
_cell.length_b   1.000
_cell.length_c   1.000
_cell.angle_alpha   90.00
_cell.angle_beta   90.00
_cell.angle_gamma   90.00
#
_symmetry.space_group_name_H-M   'P 1'
#
loop_
_entity.id
_entity.type
_entity.pdbx_description
1 polymer ?
#
loop_
_entity_poly.entity_id
_entity_poly.type
_entity_poly.pdbx_seq_one_letter_code
_entity_poly.pdbx_strand_id
1 'polypeptide(L)'
;MVQKFIDVDFSTVTAKKIRQIRRPGTPDLVTLFSEPPKEIQHSDLHCGDYNLVGADLRQWNEFKSKLDSVGIDTTLPTLFVAECVLVYMSVDQSAQLLKHISSCFDTVVFINYEQV
;
A
#
# COMPACT_ATOMS: atom_id res chain seq x y z
N MET A 1 -3.57 13.43 -12.81
CA MET A 1 -2.66 13.51 -11.65
C MET A 1 -3.06 12.37 -10.71
N VAL A 2 -2.11 11.67 -10.09
CA VAL A 2 -2.43 10.58 -9.15
C VAL A 2 -3.06 11.20 -7.89
N GLN A 3 -4.21 10.70 -7.46
CA GLN A 3 -4.89 11.23 -6.27
C GLN A 3 -4.26 10.69 -4.97
N LYS A 4 -3.93 9.40 -4.96
CA LYS A 4 -3.28 8.72 -3.83
C LYS A 4 -2.28 7.68 -4.34
N PHE A 5 -1.13 7.63 -3.71
CA PHE A 5 -0.15 6.55 -3.81
C PHE A 5 -0.12 5.81 -2.48
N ILE A 6 -0.45 4.52 -2.50
CA ILE A 6 -0.54 3.70 -1.30
C ILE A 6 0.44 2.54 -1.43
N ASP A 7 1.43 2.52 -0.55
CA ASP A 7 2.44 1.48 -0.46
C ASP A 7 2.09 0.53 0.69
N VAL A 8 2.15 -0.77 0.42
CA VAL A 8 1.60 -1.80 1.30
C VAL A 8 2.61 -2.92 1.45
N ASP A 9 2.98 -3.23 2.69
CA ASP A 9 3.85 -4.35 3.02
C ASP A 9 3.50 -4.85 4.43
N PHE A 10 4.14 -5.92 4.89
CA PHE A 10 4.03 -6.34 6.28
C PHE A 10 4.49 -5.22 7.22
N SER A 11 3.82 -5.09 8.36
CA SER A 11 4.07 -4.03 9.35
C SER A 11 5.53 -3.96 9.82
N THR A 12 6.25 -5.08 9.82
CA THR A 12 7.68 -5.12 10.16
C THR A 12 8.58 -4.51 9.09
N VAL A 13 8.17 -4.57 7.82
CA VAL A 13 8.87 -3.97 6.67
C VAL A 13 8.54 -2.49 6.59
N THR A 14 7.26 -2.12 6.69
CA THR A 14 6.85 -0.72 6.66
C THR A 14 7.46 0.07 7.82
N ALA A 15 7.50 -0.48 9.04
CA ALA A 15 8.18 0.14 10.17
C ALA A 15 9.66 0.44 9.91
N LYS A 16 10.37 -0.48 9.24
CA LYS A 16 11.77 -0.27 8.83
C LYS A 16 11.87 0.82 7.76
N LYS A 17 10.95 0.83 6.79
CA LYS A 17 10.89 1.84 5.72
C LYS A 17 10.64 3.24 6.30
N ILE A 18 9.72 3.38 7.26
CA ILE A 18 9.46 4.64 7.98
C ILE A 18 10.74 5.16 8.63
N ARG A 19 11.50 4.30 9.30
CA ARG A 19 12.78 4.68 9.92
C ARG A 19 13.79 5.20 8.90
N GLN A 20 13.82 4.64 7.69
CA GLN A 20 14.70 5.12 6.62
C GLN A 20 14.19 6.44 6.02
N ILE A 21 12.89 6.56 5.77
CA ILE A 21 12.26 7.80 5.28
C ILE A 21 12.57 8.98 6.21
N ARG A 22 12.48 8.76 7.52
CA ARG A 22 12.71 9.80 8.54
C ARG A 22 14.18 9.99 8.92
N ARG A 23 15.09 9.21 8.34
CA ARG A 23 16.52 9.30 8.67
C ARG A 23 17.07 10.64 8.18
N PRO A 24 17.62 11.49 9.04
CA PRO A 24 18.26 12.73 8.60
C PRO A 24 19.42 12.42 7.65
N GLY A 25 19.49 13.11 6.51
CA GLY A 25 20.50 12.86 5.49
C GLY A 25 20.27 13.65 4.21
N THR A 26 21.06 13.35 3.18
CA THR A 26 20.90 13.93 1.84
C THR A 26 20.67 12.79 0.84
N PRO A 27 19.52 12.77 0.13
CA PRO A 27 18.40 13.72 0.23
C PRO A 27 17.59 13.56 1.53
N ASP A 28 16.95 14.64 1.99
CA ASP A 28 15.96 14.57 3.06
C ASP A 28 14.61 14.17 2.46
N LEU A 29 14.29 12.88 2.56
CA LEU A 29 13.08 12.32 1.96
C LEU A 29 11.79 12.92 2.53
N VAL A 30 11.80 13.41 3.77
CA VAL A 30 10.63 14.02 4.40
C VAL A 30 10.20 15.29 3.66
N THR A 31 11.17 16.01 3.07
CA THR A 31 10.90 17.26 2.33
C THR A 31 10.25 17.03 0.96
N LEU A 32 10.23 15.79 0.47
CA LEU A 32 9.66 15.45 -0.84
C LEU A 32 8.15 15.24 -0.78
N PHE A 33 7.56 15.09 0.41
CA PHE A 33 6.13 14.88 0.56
C PHE A 33 5.34 16.18 0.48
N SER A 34 4.08 16.07 0.04
CA SER A 34 3.15 17.19 -0.04
C SER A 34 2.70 17.69 1.34
N GLU A 35 2.71 16.82 2.35
CA GLU A 35 2.39 17.15 3.74
C GLU A 35 3.40 16.56 4.75
N PRO A 36 3.53 17.15 5.95
CA PRO A 36 4.35 16.61 7.02
C PRO A 36 3.94 15.17 7.40
N PRO A 37 4.88 14.21 7.51
CA PRO A 37 4.56 12.83 7.82
C PRO A 37 3.90 12.64 9.20
N LYS A 38 2.79 11.90 9.23
CA LYS A 38 2.10 11.46 10.45
C LYS A 38 2.23 9.94 10.57
N GLU A 39 2.91 9.50 11.62
CA GLU A 39 3.09 8.07 11.91
C GLU A 39 1.95 7.53 12.78
N ILE A 40 1.39 6.39 12.41
CA ILE A 40 0.33 5.71 13.15
C ILE A 40 0.78 4.30 13.49
N GLN A 41 0.63 3.91 14.77
CA GLN A 41 0.91 2.55 15.27
C GLN A 41 2.30 1.98 14.91
N HIS A 42 3.28 2.83 14.62
CA HIS A 42 4.65 2.46 14.22
C HIS A 42 4.80 1.65 12.92
N SER A 43 3.72 1.42 12.18
CA SER A 43 3.74 0.68 10.91
C SER A 43 3.17 1.48 9.74
N ASP A 44 2.52 2.60 10.01
CA ASP A 44 1.83 3.39 8.99
C ASP A 44 2.38 4.82 8.97
N LEU A 45 2.43 5.42 7.78
CA LEU A 45 2.89 6.79 7.56
C LEU A 45 2.02 7.49 6.52
N HIS A 46 1.46 8.64 6.88
CA HIS A 46 0.60 9.43 6.01
C HIS A 46 1.23 10.80 5.74
N CYS A 47 1.38 11.16 4.47
CA CYS A 47 2.10 12.35 4.03
C CYS A 47 1.38 13.05 2.87
N GLY A 48 0.06 13.24 2.99
CA GLY A 48 -0.80 13.80 1.96
C GLY A 48 -1.22 12.76 0.93
N ASP A 49 -0.71 12.90 -0.31
CA ASP A 49 -0.97 11.99 -1.41
C ASP A 49 -0.21 10.66 -1.31
N TYR A 50 0.89 10.62 -0.55
CA TYR A 50 1.63 9.38 -0.23
C TYR A 50 1.18 8.77 1.11
N ASN A 51 0.92 7.46 1.09
CA ASN A 51 0.56 6.67 2.25
C ASN A 51 1.34 5.36 2.26
N LEU A 52 1.91 4.99 3.40
CA LEU A 52 2.53 3.70 3.66
C LEU A 52 1.72 3.00 4.74
N VAL A 53 1.22 1.80 4.48
CA VAL A 53 0.37 1.05 5.42
C VAL A 53 0.90 -0.35 5.66
N GLY A 54 1.04 -0.73 6.93
CA GLY A 54 1.37 -2.10 7.31
C GLY A 54 0.13 -2.98 7.23
N ALA A 55 0.12 -3.98 6.34
CA ALA A 55 -0.98 -4.93 6.22
C ALA A 55 -0.49 -6.30 5.72
N ASP A 56 -1.13 -7.37 6.20
CA ASP A 56 -1.05 -8.69 5.56
C ASP A 56 -2.11 -8.80 4.46
N LEU A 57 -1.69 -8.87 3.19
CA LEU A 57 -2.60 -8.99 2.04
C LEU A 57 -3.47 -10.26 2.09
N ARG A 58 -3.09 -11.28 2.86
CA ARG A 58 -3.90 -12.49 3.08
C ARG A 58 -5.08 -12.22 4.02
N GLN A 59 -5.04 -11.14 4.79
CA GLN A 59 -6.08 -10.72 5.74
C GLN A 59 -6.90 -9.58 5.15
N TRP A 60 -7.81 -9.90 4.21
CA TRP A 60 -8.57 -8.90 3.45
C TRP A 60 -9.23 -7.81 4.31
N ASN A 61 -9.85 -8.17 5.43
CA ASN A 61 -10.55 -7.20 6.28
C ASN A 61 -9.58 -6.18 6.91
N GLU A 62 -8.38 -6.62 7.29
CA GLU A 62 -7.32 -5.75 7.78
C GLU A 62 -6.85 -4.82 6.65
N PHE A 63 -6.52 -5.41 5.50
CA PHE A 63 -6.07 -4.64 4.34
C PHE A 63 -7.10 -3.59 3.90
N LYS A 64 -8.37 -3.97 3.78
CA LYS A 64 -9.44 -3.04 3.41
C LYS A 64 -9.61 -1.91 4.43
N SER A 65 -9.53 -2.22 5.73
CA SER A 65 -9.58 -1.21 6.80
C SER A 65 -8.45 -0.19 6.68
N LYS A 66 -7.23 -0.63 6.31
CA LYS A 66 -6.09 0.27 6.05
C LYS A 66 -6.29 1.14 4.81
N LEU A 67 -6.88 0.59 3.75
CA LEU A 67 -7.24 1.39 2.56
C LEU A 67 -8.31 2.46 2.90
N ASP A 68 -9.29 2.10 3.72
CA ASP A 68 -10.34 3.02 4.17
C ASP A 68 -9.79 4.11 5.10
N SER A 69 -8.84 3.77 5.99
CA SER A 69 -8.23 4.74 6.90
C SER A 69 -7.43 5.83 6.17
N VAL A 70 -7.01 5.57 4.93
CA VAL A 70 -6.34 6.56 4.08
C VAL A 70 -7.27 7.24 3.08
N GLY A 71 -8.57 6.97 3.18
CA GLY A 71 -9.62 7.61 2.39
C GLY A 71 -9.57 7.25 0.91
N ILE A 72 -9.30 5.98 0.58
CA ILE A 72 -9.35 5.53 -0.81
C ILE A 72 -10.76 5.75 -1.39
N ASP A 73 -10.85 6.27 -2.61
CA ASP A 73 -12.10 6.38 -3.36
C ASP A 73 -12.16 5.25 -4.39
N THR A 74 -13.00 4.25 -4.13
CA THR A 74 -13.12 3.07 -4.99
C THR A 74 -13.84 3.33 -6.31
N THR A 75 -14.42 4.52 -6.49
CA THR A 75 -15.05 4.94 -7.75
C THR A 75 -14.04 5.45 -8.77
N LEU A 76 -12.81 5.74 -8.35
CA LEU A 76 -11.75 6.21 -9.23
C LEU A 76 -10.99 5.04 -9.88
N PRO A 77 -10.51 5.20 -11.13
CA PRO A 77 -9.64 4.22 -11.76
C PRO A 77 -8.40 3.95 -10.90
N THR A 78 -8.23 2.69 -10.49
CA THR A 78 -7.17 2.29 -9.56
C THR A 78 -6.20 1.33 -10.23
N LEU A 79 -4.90 1.61 -10.08
CA LEU A 79 -3.83 0.73 -10.55
C LEU A 79 -3.25 -0.02 -9.35
N PHE A 80 -3.32 -1.35 -9.38
CA PHE A 80 -2.60 -2.23 -8.46
C PHE A 80 -1.33 -2.74 -9.13
N VAL A 81 -0.20 -2.62 -8.43
CA VAL A 81 1.09 -3.15 -8.87
C VAL A 81 1.53 -4.21 -7.86
N ALA A 82 1.70 -5.44 -8.33
CA ALA A 82 2.27 -6.55 -7.58
C ALA A 82 3.59 -6.96 -8.24
N GLU A 83 4.70 -6.45 -7.72
CA GLU A 83 6.06 -6.77 -8.19
C GLU A 83 6.69 -7.80 -7.25
N CYS A 84 6.81 -9.05 -7.71
CA CYS A 84 7.28 -10.19 -6.92
C CYS A 84 6.49 -10.38 -5.61
N VAL A 85 5.17 -10.20 -5.63
CA VAL A 85 4.31 -10.29 -4.43
C VAL A 85 3.51 -11.59 -4.40
N LEU A 86 2.68 -11.84 -5.42
CA LEU A 86 1.69 -12.93 -5.40
C LEU A 86 2.32 -14.32 -5.38
N VAL A 87 3.53 -14.46 -5.93
CA VAL A 87 4.35 -15.69 -5.90
C VAL A 87 4.63 -16.22 -4.48
N TYR A 88 4.55 -15.38 -3.45
CA TYR A 88 4.76 -15.78 -2.04
C TYR A 88 3.46 -16.20 -1.33
N MET A 89 2.32 -16.19 -2.01
CA MET A 89 1.02 -16.60 -1.49
C MET A 89 0.60 -17.95 -2.06
N SER A 90 -0.25 -18.70 -1.36
CA SER A 90 -0.89 -19.86 -2.00
C SER A 90 -1.84 -19.38 -3.11
N VAL A 91 -2.11 -20.26 -4.08
CA VAL A 91 -3.04 -19.98 -5.19
C VAL A 91 -4.41 -19.54 -4.67
N ASP A 92 -4.92 -20.19 -3.63
CA ASP A 92 -6.22 -19.84 -3.04
C ASP A 92 -6.19 -18.44 -2.41
N GLN A 93 -5.11 -18.09 -1.72
CA GLN A 93 -4.97 -16.79 -1.06
C GLN A 93 -4.86 -15.65 -2.08
N SER A 94 -4.05 -15.82 -3.13
CA SER A 94 -3.89 -14.81 -4.17
C SER A 94 -5.15 -14.67 -5.02
N ALA A 95 -5.82 -15.77 -5.37
CA ALA A 95 -7.11 -15.74 -6.07
C ALA A 95 -8.19 -15.03 -5.26
N GLN A 96 -8.26 -15.28 -3.94
CA GLN A 96 -9.20 -14.61 -3.07
C GLN A 96 -8.93 -13.10 -2.98
N LEU A 97 -7.67 -12.70 -2.84
CA LEU A 97 -7.26 -11.29 -2.85
C LEU A 97 -7.70 -10.59 -4.15
N LEU A 98 -7.39 -11.17 -5.30
CA LEU A 98 -7.76 -10.62 -6.62
C LEU A 98 -9.28 -10.48 -6.77
N LYS A 99 -10.04 -11.50 -6.33
CA LYS A 99 -11.50 -11.44 -6.32
C LYS A 99 -12.01 -10.28 -5.47
N HIS A 100 -11.51 -10.14 -4.24
CA HIS A 100 -11.89 -9.05 -3.37
C HIS A 100 -11.59 -7.67 -3.98
N ILE A 101 -10.39 -7.48 -4.54
CA ILE A 101 -10.02 -6.23 -5.22
C ILE A 101 -10.99 -5.96 -6.39
N SER A 102 -11.20 -6.93 -7.28
CA SER A 102 -12.09 -6.77 -8.44
C SER A 102 -13.54 -6.42 -8.07
N SER A 103 -14.01 -6.88 -6.90
CA SER A 103 -15.36 -6.58 -6.41
C SER A 103 -15.47 -5.24 -5.68
N CYS A 104 -14.34 -4.68 -5.25
CA CYS A 104 -14.29 -3.51 -4.39
C CYS A 104 -14.15 -2.21 -5.18
N PHE A 105 -13.55 -2.24 -6.38
CA PHE A 105 -13.24 -1.04 -7.18
C PHE A 105 -14.05 -1.05 -8.48
N ASP A 106 -14.61 0.10 -8.86
CA ASP A 106 -15.42 0.25 -10.07
C ASP A 106 -14.59 0.04 -11.34
N THR A 107 -13.31 0.46 -11.32
CA THR A 107 -12.36 0.25 -12.40
C THR A 107 -10.99 -0.02 -11.82
N VAL A 108 -10.47 -1.22 -12.09
CA VAL A 108 -9.15 -1.65 -11.62
C VAL A 108 -8.30 -2.21 -12.75
N VAL A 109 -7.03 -1.80 -12.78
CA VAL A 109 -6.00 -2.41 -13.62
C VAL A 109 -4.99 -3.07 -12.68
N PHE A 110 -4.60 -4.30 -13.00
CA PHE A 110 -3.64 -5.06 -12.22
C PHE A 110 -2.39 -5.35 -13.05
N ILE A 111 -1.23 -4.90 -12.58
CA ILE A 111 0.07 -5.25 -13.14
C ILE A 111 0.72 -6.25 -12.19
N ASN A 112 0.86 -7.49 -12.65
CA ASN A 112 1.58 -8.53 -11.93
C ASN A 112 2.90 -8.81 -12.65
N TYR A 113 4.01 -8.69 -11.93
CA TYR A 113 5.34 -9.07 -12.40
C TYR A 113 5.91 -10.11 -11.44
N GLU A 114 6.15 -11.33 -11.93
CA GLU A 114 6.68 -12.43 -11.11
C GLU A 114 7.53 -13.39 -11.95
N GLN A 115 8.31 -14.23 -11.27
CA GLN A 115 9.10 -15.29 -11.92
C GLN A 115 8.18 -16.45 -12.35
N VAL A 116 8.47 -17.05 -13.52
CA VAL A 116 7.83 -18.27 -14.05
C VAL A 116 8.76 -19.47 -13.87
#